data_AF-A0A2V4NLG3-F1
#
_entry.id   AF-A0A2V4NLG3-F1
#
_cell.length_a   1.000
_cell.length_b   1.000
_cell.length_c   1.000
_cell.angle_alpha   90.00
_cell.angle_beta   90.00
_cell.angle_gamma   90.00
#
_symmetry.space_group_name_H-M   'P 1'
#
loop_
_entity.id
_entity.type
_entity.pdbx_description
1 polymer ?
#
loop_
_entity_poly.entity_id
_entity_poly.type
_entity_poly.pdbx_seq_one_letter_code
_entity_poly.pdbx_strand_id
1 'polypeptide(L)' 'MLLTQRPNPNCPQCCGEGFLAYCWGDPEFGECDADPCDCWNSFPQRRVLRLPRLVARRLGWREPVYSTEPPF' A
#
# COMPACT_ATOMS: atom_id res chain seq x y z
N MET A 1 -11.55 -7.36 -8.91
CA MET A 1 -10.55 -6.58 -8.13
C MET A 1 -10.32 -7.29 -6.81
N LEU A 2 -9.12 -7.80 -6.56
CA LEU A 2 -8.78 -8.51 -5.32
C LEU A 2 -8.17 -7.48 -4.35
N LEU A 3 -8.92 -7.07 -3.32
CA LEU A 3 -8.43 -6.22 -2.22
C LEU A 3 -7.56 -7.07 -1.28
N THR A 4 -6.36 -7.46 -1.74
CA THR A 4 -5.40 -8.24 -0.91
C THR A 4 -4.52 -7.39 -0.02
N GLN A 5 -4.66 -6.06 -0.04
CA GLN A 5 -3.91 -5.18 0.83
C GLN A 5 -4.63 -5.05 2.18
N ARG A 6 -3.98 -5.56 3.24
CA ARG A 6 -4.44 -5.35 4.61
C ARG A 6 -4.07 -3.94 5.06
N PRO A 7 -5.01 -3.16 5.62
CA PRO A 7 -4.70 -1.86 6.19
C PRO A 7 -3.63 -1.99 7.28
N ASN A 8 -2.83 -0.94 7.47
CA ASN A 8 -1.85 -0.92 8.56
C ASN A 8 -2.59 -0.97 9.91
N PRO A 9 -2.44 -2.06 10.70
CA PRO A 9 -3.22 -2.25 11.93
C PRO A 9 -2.91 -1.22 13.01
N ASN A 10 -1.76 -0.53 12.93
CA ASN A 10 -1.34 0.47 13.91
C ASN A 10 -1.44 1.90 13.36
N CYS A 11 -2.31 2.14 12.37
CA CYS A 11 -2.53 3.50 11.89
C CYS A 11 -3.22 4.34 12.98
N PRO A 12 -2.63 5.47 13.42
CA PRO A 12 -3.25 6.33 14.43
C PRO A 12 -4.48 7.09 13.90
N GLN A 13 -4.66 7.19 12.58
CA GLN A 13 -5.83 7.88 12.01
C GLN A 13 -7.08 7.01 11.92
N CYS A 14 -6.97 5.80 11.37
CA CYS A 14 -8.12 4.90 11.18
C CYS A 14 -8.09 3.65 12.05
N CYS A 15 -7.21 3.59 13.06
CA CYS A 15 -7.13 2.49 14.04
C CYS A 15 -7.05 1.06 13.44
N GLY A 16 -6.57 0.94 12.20
CA GLY A 16 -6.48 -0.33 11.48
C GLY A 16 -7.73 -0.73 10.68
N GLU A 17 -8.79 0.07 10.65
CA GLU A 17 -9.99 -0.18 9.82
C GLU A 17 -9.72 0.04 8.34
N GLY A 18 -8.83 0.98 8.00
CA GLY A 18 -8.42 1.27 6.63
C GLY A 18 -9.25 2.35 5.92
N PHE A 19 -10.36 2.76 6.52
CA PHE A 19 -11.21 3.86 6.07
C PHE A 19 -11.66 4.70 7.27
N LEU A 20 -12.08 5.93 7.01
CA LEU A 20 -12.68 6.82 8.00
C LEU A 20 -14.15 6.98 7.61
N ALA A 21 -15.04 6.42 8.42
CA ALA A 21 -16.48 6.53 8.20
C ALA A 21 -17.00 7.82 8.81
N TYR A 22 -17.76 8.59 8.03
CA TYR A 22 -18.41 9.80 8.47
C TYR A 22 -19.89 9.70 8.13
N CYS A 23 -20.73 9.62 9.15
CA CYS A 23 -22.17 9.61 8.99
C CYS A 23 -22.71 11.01 9.31
N TRP A 24 -23.54 11.55 8.42
CA TRP A 24 -24.28 12.78 8.66
C TRP A 24 -25.78 12.54 8.57
N GLY A 25 -26.54 13.37 9.27
CA GLY A 25 -28.00 13.26 9.35
C GLY A 25 -28.48 12.50 10.58
N ASP A 26 -29.74 12.09 10.54
CA ASP A 26 -30.41 11.40 11.63
C ASP A 26 -29.81 10.01 11.88
N PRO A 27 -29.67 9.52 13.12
CA PRO A 27 -29.10 8.20 13.39
C PRO A 27 -29.85 7.03 12.72
N GLU A 28 -31.11 7.24 12.34
CA GLU A 28 -31.98 6.24 11.72
C GLU A 28 -31.96 6.26 10.18
N PHE A 29 -31.60 7.39 9.57
CA PHE A 29 -31.61 7.61 8.11
C PHE A 29 -30.34 8.27 7.58
N GLY A 30 -29.31 8.39 8.41
CA GLY A 30 -28.09 9.09 8.11
C GLY A 30 -27.37 8.44 6.94
N GLU A 31 -26.83 9.29 6.08
CA GLU A 31 -25.94 8.85 5.02
C GLU A 31 -24.54 8.72 5.60
N CYS A 32 -23.90 7.59 5.33
CA CYS A 32 -22.52 7.34 5.73
C CYS A 32 -21.68 7.25 4.48
N ASP A 33 -20.68 8.12 4.38
CA ASP A 33 -19.57 7.95 3.46
C ASP A 33 -18.34 7.43 4.20
N ALA A 34 -17.43 6.84 3.43
CA ALA A 34 -16.17 6.32 3.94
C ALA A 34 -15.03 6.75 3.02
N ASP A 35 -14.11 7.55 3.56
CA ASP A 35 -12.89 7.92 2.86
C ASP A 35 -11.77 6.91 3.15
N PRO A 36 -10.97 6.54 2.14
CA PRO A 36 -9.79 5.72 2.38
C PRO A 36 -8.82 6.46 3.31
N CYS A 37 -8.32 5.75 4.32
CA CYS A 37 -7.37 6.29 5.27
C CYS A 37 -6.01 6.52 4.58
N ASP A 38 -5.31 7.63 4.85
CA ASP A 38 -3.99 7.90 4.25
C ASP A 38 -2.93 6.85 4.61
N CYS A 39 -3.12 6.14 5.73
CA CYS A 39 -2.30 4.98 6.11
C CYS A 39 -2.50 3.78 5.17
N TRP A 40 -3.57 3.78 4.38
CA TRP A 40 -3.76 2.87 3.27
C TRP A 40 -2.75 3.20 2.18
N ASN A 41 -1.53 2.73 2.36
CA ASN A 41 -0.53 2.85 1.31
C ASN A 41 -0.86 1.83 0.21
N SER A 42 -1.42 2.32 -0.89
CA SER A 42 -1.71 1.54 -2.10
C SER A 42 -0.44 0.99 -2.76
N PHE A 43 0.72 1.58 -2.46
CA PHE A 43 2.00 1.03 -2.84
C PHE A 43 2.49 0.08 -1.75
N PRO A 44 2.69 -1.22 -2.05
CA PRO A 44 3.39 -2.09 -1.11
C PRO A 44 4.73 -1.43 -0.82
N GLN A 45 4.98 -1.05 0.44
CA GLN A 45 6.29 -0.62 0.89
C GLN A 45 7.23 -1.80 0.70
N ARG A 46 7.81 -1.92 -0.51
CA ARG A 46 8.87 -2.86 -0.78
C ARG A 46 9.99 -2.44 0.15
N ARG A 47 10.19 -3.19 1.25
CA ARG A 47 11.40 -3.08 2.05
C ARG A 47 12.54 -3.44 1.11
N VAL A 48 13.18 -2.42 0.55
CA VAL A 48 14.36 -2.59 -0.27
C VAL A 48 15.48 -2.98 0.68
N LEU A 49 15.66 -4.28 0.88
CA LEU A 49 16.83 -4.81 1.54
C LEU A 49 18.05 -4.40 0.69
N ARG A 50 18.88 -3.51 1.23
CA ARG A 50 20.18 -3.19 0.62
C ARG A 50 21.08 -4.42 0.73
N LEU A 51 21.04 -5.26 -0.30
CA LEU A 51 21.92 -6.41 -0.42
C LEU A 51 23.31 -5.95 -0.90
N PRO A 52 24.41 -6.29 -0.19
CA PRO A 52 25.76 -6.05 -0.69
C PRO A 52 25.96 -6.72 -2.05
N ARG A 53 26.65 -6.03 -2.97
CA ARG A 53 26.85 -6.49 -4.37
C ARG A 53 27.42 -7.91 -4.48
N LEU A 54 28.29 -8.31 -3.55
CA LEU A 54 28.89 -9.65 -3.52
C LEU A 54 27.87 -10.75 -3.22
N VAL A 55 26.93 -10.49 -2.31
CA VAL A 55 25.86 -11.43 -1.95
C VAL A 55 24.87 -11.55 -3.10
N ALA A 56 24.49 -10.41 -3.72
CA ALA A 56 23.62 -10.39 -4.89
C ALA A 56 24.19 -11.24 -6.04
N ARG A 57 25.49 -11.08 -6.35
CA ARG A 57 26.16 -11.87 -7.39
C ARG A 57 26.19 -13.37 -7.10
N ARG A 58 26.44 -13.78 -5.84
CA ARG A 58 26.42 -15.20 -5.44
C ARG A 58 25.04 -15.84 -5.58
N LEU A 59 23.97 -15.06 -5.36
CA LEU A 59 22.59 -15.49 -5.52
C LEU A 59 22.11 -15.47 -6.99
N GLY A 60 23.02 -15.25 -7.96
CA GLY A 60 22.67 -15.22 -9.38
C GLY A 60 21.95 -13.95 -9.80
N TRP A 61 21.87 -12.92 -8.95
CA TRP A 61 21.26 -11.64 -9.31
C TRP A 61 22.12 -10.93 -10.35
N ARG A 62 21.53 -10.65 -11.50
CA ARG A 62 22.11 -9.82 -12.56
C ARG A 62 21.38 -8.49 -12.58
N GLU A 63 22.13 -7.43 -12.85
CA GLU A 63 21.57 -6.09 -12.98
C GLU A 63 20.52 -6.10 -14.09
N PRO A 64 19.28 -5.64 -13.83
CA PRO A 64 18.26 -5.58 -14.86
C PRO A 64 18.74 -4.68 -15.99
N VAL A 65 18.76 -5.21 -17.21
CA VAL A 65 19.00 -4.41 -18.41
C VAL A 65 17.71 -3.63 -18.67
N TYR A 66 17.72 -2.35 -18.28
CA TYR A 66 16.60 -1.46 -18.57
C TYR A 66 16.59 -1.19 -20.09
N SER A 67 15.48 -1.54 -20.74
CA SER A 67 15.25 -1.12 -22.12
C SER A 67 15.14 0.41 -22.17
N THR A 68 15.81 1.03 -23.12
CA THR A 68 15.65 2.45 -23.43
C THR A 68 14.37 2.73 -24.24
N GLU A 69 13.65 1.67 -24.64
CA GLU A 69 12.39 1.76 -25.36
C GLU A 69 11.23 1.94 -24.36
N PRO A 70 10.40 3.00 -24.49
CA PRO A 70 9.25 3.23 -23.62
C PRO A 70 8.18 2.14 -23.82
N PRO A 71 7.46 1.72 -22.77
CA PRO A 71 6.35 0.79 -22.90
C PRO A 71 5.18 1.49 -23.62
N PHE A 72 4.79 0.96 -24.77
CA PHE A 72 3.60 1.36 -25.53
C PHE A 72 2.31 1.04 -24.77
#